data_AF-A0A0U4ZT80-F1
#
_entry.id   AF-A0A0U4ZT80-F1
#
_cell.length_a   1.000
_cell.length_b   1.000
_cell.length_c   1.000
_cell.angle_alpha   90.00
_cell.angle_beta   90.00
_cell.angle_gamma   90.00
#
_symmetry.space_group_name_H-M   'P 1'
#
loop_
_entity.id
_entity.type
_entity.pdbx_description
1 polymer ?
#
loop_
_entity_poly.entity_id
_entity_poly.type
_entity_poly.pdbx_seq_one_letter_code
_entity_poly.pdbx_strand_id
1 'polypeptide(L)'
;MRRGIATVFKFSAASLFAGAGGWHLWTGRCYFEPFGPSNDPLFESEYFKQFNPGNHPSINDSCVRKVPLSQIPAELVADALAGGSKLLERFCAGVWGGYGYSIQRNILARVARNESNAESILWDKEQLLQSTYEKGTIVTDHFIVVSKTPQSIILWGAESPSTNPNVRREMENLSELSVDVVSDTDKGEGVVEFRMKNIFYNGAERMPKPLFPAPIVWLHLQYCKLLVEGGVSHCVV
;
A
#
# COMPACT_ATOMS: atom_id res chain seq x y z
N MET A 1 21.00 23.26 -50.27
CA MET A 1 20.57 23.81 -48.97
C MET A 1 19.63 22.80 -48.30
N ARG A 2 19.75 22.65 -46.98
CA ARG A 2 19.03 21.74 -46.05
C ARG A 2 19.61 20.32 -45.85
N ARG A 3 20.64 20.28 -45.00
CA ARG A 3 20.90 19.17 -44.06
C ARG A 3 19.83 19.21 -42.96
N GLY A 4 19.21 18.07 -42.66
CA GLY A 4 18.38 17.86 -41.46
C GLY A 4 18.95 16.65 -40.72
N ILE A 5 19.55 16.92 -39.56
CA ILE A 5 20.30 15.97 -38.72
C ILE A 5 19.31 15.06 -37.99
N ALA A 6 19.47 13.75 -38.17
CA ALA A 6 18.87 12.75 -37.30
C ALA A 6 19.66 12.70 -35.98
N THR A 7 19.14 13.33 -34.92
CA THR A 7 19.68 13.17 -33.58
C THR A 7 19.03 11.96 -32.93
N VAL A 8 19.69 10.81 -33.05
CA VAL A 8 19.39 9.62 -32.24
C VAL A 8 19.93 9.88 -30.83
N PHE A 9 19.02 9.94 -29.84
CA PHE A 9 19.38 10.02 -28.43
C PHE A 9 20.15 8.76 -28.02
N LYS A 10 21.47 8.91 -27.84
CA LYS A 10 22.30 7.92 -27.15
C LYS A 10 21.99 8.01 -25.65
N PHE A 11 20.98 7.27 -25.18
CA PHE A 11 20.86 6.98 -23.75
C PHE A 11 22.00 6.02 -23.36
N SER A 12 23.06 6.59 -22.79
CA SER A 12 24.23 5.86 -22.30
C SER A 12 23.86 4.91 -21.17
N ALA A 13 24.33 3.67 -21.21
CA ALA A 13 24.07 2.63 -20.19
C ALA A 13 24.30 3.09 -18.74
N ALA A 14 25.15 4.09 -18.50
CA ALA A 14 25.35 4.72 -17.20
C ALA A 14 24.06 5.30 -16.57
N SER A 15 23.10 5.81 -17.35
CA SER A 15 21.84 6.33 -16.81
C SER A 15 20.88 5.21 -16.36
N LEU A 16 20.93 4.03 -17.00
CA LEU A 16 20.18 2.85 -16.59
C LEU A 16 20.75 2.25 -15.28
N PHE A 17 22.07 2.16 -15.16
CA PHE A 17 22.71 1.69 -13.92
C PHE A 17 22.55 2.69 -12.76
N ALA A 18 22.62 4.00 -13.03
CA ALA A 18 22.34 5.02 -12.02
C ALA A 18 20.86 5.00 -11.58
N GLY A 19 19.93 4.77 -12.51
CA GLY A 19 18.50 4.63 -12.21
C GLY A 19 18.21 3.38 -11.37
N ALA A 20 18.72 2.22 -11.78
CA ALA A 20 18.54 0.96 -11.03
C ALA A 20 19.26 1.00 -9.67
N GLY A 21 20.49 1.51 -9.61
CA GLY A 21 21.25 1.67 -8.36
C GLY A 21 20.57 2.63 -7.39
N GLY A 22 20.08 3.78 -7.88
CA GLY A 22 19.31 4.73 -7.07
C GLY A 22 18.00 4.13 -6.56
N TRP A 23 17.29 3.38 -7.41
CA TRP A 23 16.07 2.66 -7.02
C TRP A 23 16.34 1.63 -5.92
N HIS A 24 17.40 0.84 -6.05
CA HIS A 24 17.81 -0.13 -5.05
C HIS A 24 18.27 0.52 -3.75
N LEU A 25 18.99 1.64 -3.79
CA LEU A 25 19.36 2.36 -2.58
C LEU A 25 18.16 2.94 -1.85
N TRP A 26 17.16 3.40 -2.60
CA TRP A 26 15.94 3.97 -2.05
C TRP A 26 15.03 2.91 -1.45
N THR A 27 14.72 1.85 -2.19
CA THR A 27 13.71 0.83 -1.81
C THR A 27 14.30 -0.46 -1.27
N GLY A 28 15.63 -0.56 -1.20
CA GLY A 28 16.35 -1.79 -0.84
C GLY A 28 16.19 -2.21 0.62
N ARG A 29 15.66 -1.32 1.47
CA ARG A 29 15.34 -1.64 2.86
C ARG A 29 13.98 -2.32 3.02
N CYS A 30 13.18 -2.37 1.95
CA CYS A 30 11.97 -3.18 1.86
C CYS A 30 12.26 -4.57 1.29
N TYR A 31 11.64 -5.59 1.89
CA TYR A 31 11.68 -6.97 1.42
C TYR A 31 10.28 -7.58 1.40
N PHE A 32 10.11 -8.70 0.69
CA PHE A 32 8.87 -9.45 0.66
C PHE A 32 9.03 -10.75 1.44
N GLU A 33 8.12 -11.01 2.37
CA GLU A 33 8.07 -12.25 3.15
C GLU A 33 7.05 -13.24 2.58
N PRO A 34 7.16 -14.55 2.88
CA PRO A 34 6.15 -15.52 2.48
C PRO A 34 4.78 -15.16 3.03
N PHE A 35 3.78 -15.05 2.16
CA PHE A 35 2.43 -14.65 2.51
C PHE A 35 1.40 -15.43 1.67
N GLY A 36 0.49 -16.14 2.34
CA GLY A 36 -0.49 -16.99 1.70
C GLY A 36 -1.50 -17.60 2.67
N PRO A 37 -2.50 -18.36 2.16
CA PRO A 37 -3.58 -18.92 2.98
C PRO A 37 -3.11 -19.82 4.13
N SER A 38 -1.91 -20.42 4.00
CA SER A 38 -1.36 -21.33 5.01
C SER A 38 -0.73 -20.63 6.22
N ASN A 39 -0.46 -19.32 6.15
CA ASN A 39 0.33 -18.64 7.17
C ASN A 39 -0.23 -17.28 7.62
N ASP A 40 -1.37 -16.84 7.09
CA ASP A 40 -1.93 -15.54 7.45
C ASP A 40 -3.47 -15.56 7.56
N PRO A 41 -4.07 -15.03 8.64
CA PRO A 41 -5.51 -15.02 8.85
C PRO A 41 -6.28 -14.07 7.92
N LEU A 42 -5.62 -13.17 7.18
CA LEU A 42 -6.31 -12.25 6.26
C LEU A 42 -7.11 -13.01 5.17
N PHE A 43 -6.63 -14.19 4.76
CA PHE A 43 -7.33 -15.11 3.84
C PHE A 43 -8.58 -15.75 4.44
N GLU A 44 -8.74 -15.70 5.76
CA GLU A 44 -9.92 -16.21 6.46
C GLU A 44 -10.88 -15.09 6.89
N SER A 45 -10.54 -13.84 6.58
CA SER A 45 -11.34 -12.66 6.93
C SER A 45 -12.74 -12.70 6.31
N GLU A 46 -13.70 -12.08 7.00
CA GLU A 46 -15.09 -12.00 6.57
C GLU A 46 -15.20 -11.36 5.17
N TYR A 47 -14.48 -10.26 4.94
CA TYR A 47 -14.46 -9.58 3.64
C TYR A 47 -13.86 -10.45 2.53
N PHE A 48 -12.77 -11.18 2.80
CA PHE A 48 -12.19 -12.05 1.77
C PHE A 48 -13.20 -13.15 1.36
N LYS A 49 -13.86 -13.77 2.32
CA LYS A 49 -14.87 -14.81 2.05
C LYS A 49 -16.12 -14.27 1.36
N GLN A 50 -16.55 -13.06 1.73
CA GLN A 50 -17.71 -12.40 1.12
C GLN A 50 -17.48 -12.13 -0.38
N PHE A 51 -16.30 -11.63 -0.75
CA PHE A 51 -16.00 -11.24 -2.13
C PHE A 51 -15.25 -12.32 -2.94
N ASN A 52 -14.74 -13.36 -2.28
CA ASN A 52 -14.13 -14.55 -2.89
C ASN A 52 -14.75 -15.89 -2.41
N PRO A 53 -16.07 -16.10 -2.52
CA PRO A 53 -16.72 -17.30 -1.99
C PRO A 53 -16.26 -18.60 -2.66
N GLY A 54 -15.74 -18.51 -3.89
CA GLY A 54 -15.23 -19.65 -4.64
C GLY A 54 -13.76 -20.00 -4.38
N ASN A 55 -13.10 -19.29 -3.44
CA ASN A 55 -11.67 -19.40 -3.17
C ASN A 55 -10.83 -19.34 -4.47
N HIS A 56 -11.11 -18.33 -5.29
CA HIS A 56 -10.44 -18.11 -6.55
C HIS A 56 -8.95 -17.83 -6.31
N PRO A 57 -8.06 -18.27 -7.22
CA PRO A 57 -6.64 -18.02 -7.11
C PRO A 57 -6.34 -16.53 -6.97
N SER A 58 -5.37 -16.21 -6.12
CA SER A 58 -4.97 -14.84 -5.82
C SER A 58 -3.49 -14.61 -6.05
N ILE A 59 -3.13 -13.35 -6.29
CA ILE A 59 -1.75 -12.85 -6.28
C ILE A 59 -1.57 -12.13 -4.96
N ASN A 60 -0.57 -12.57 -4.19
CA ASN A 60 -0.39 -12.16 -2.81
C ASN A 60 1.04 -11.64 -2.61
N ASP A 61 1.17 -10.55 -1.85
CA ASP A 61 2.45 -10.02 -1.42
C ASP A 61 2.36 -9.44 -0.01
N SER A 62 3.48 -9.50 0.74
CA SER A 62 3.66 -8.85 2.04
C SER A 62 4.99 -8.09 2.01
N CYS A 63 4.92 -6.77 1.78
CA CYS A 63 6.08 -5.89 1.76
C CYS A 63 6.37 -5.37 3.17
N VAL A 64 7.58 -5.61 3.69
CA VAL A 64 7.98 -5.26 5.05
C VAL A 64 9.16 -4.31 5.05
N ARG A 65 9.14 -3.35 5.98
CA ARG A 65 10.23 -2.42 6.27
C ARG A 65 10.47 -2.34 7.78
N LYS A 66 11.68 -2.73 8.22
CA LYS A 66 12.07 -2.68 9.65
C LYS A 66 12.86 -1.43 9.98
N VAL A 67 12.43 -0.66 10.96
CA VAL A 67 13.09 0.58 11.38
C VAL A 67 13.53 0.49 12.84
N PRO A 68 14.78 0.82 13.20
CA PRO A 68 15.19 0.87 14.59
C PRO A 68 14.31 1.82 15.41
N LEU A 69 13.96 1.43 16.64
CA LEU A 69 13.15 2.27 17.53
C LEU A 69 13.76 3.66 17.75
N SER A 70 15.09 3.78 17.73
CA SER A 70 15.81 5.05 17.85
C SER A 70 15.54 6.04 16.71
N GLN A 71 14.98 5.60 15.59
CA GLN A 71 14.59 6.44 14.46
C GLN A 71 13.10 6.79 14.47
N ILE A 72 12.33 6.32 15.45
CA ILE A 72 10.90 6.62 15.60
C ILE A 72 10.73 7.62 16.74
N PRO A 73 9.88 8.66 16.60
CA PRO A 73 9.56 9.55 17.71
C PRO A 73 9.09 8.78 18.94
N ALA A 74 9.68 9.06 20.10
CA ALA A 74 9.46 8.31 21.34
C ALA A 74 7.99 8.32 21.76
N GLU A 75 7.26 9.40 21.50
CA GLU A 75 5.84 9.53 21.77
C GLU A 75 4.96 8.58 20.94
N LEU A 76 5.36 8.25 19.70
CA LEU A 76 4.65 7.30 18.86
C LEU A 76 4.91 5.86 19.30
N VAL A 77 6.15 5.58 19.71
CA VAL A 77 6.51 4.27 20.29
C VAL A 77 5.73 4.05 21.59
N ALA A 78 5.71 5.04 22.48
CA ALA A 78 4.99 4.96 23.75
C ALA A 78 3.48 4.77 23.53
N ASP A 79 2.89 5.49 22.57
CA ASP A 79 1.49 5.32 22.17
C ASP A 79 1.21 3.90 21.68
N ALA A 80 2.03 3.38 20.75
CA ALA A 80 1.88 2.02 20.21
C ALA A 80 2.01 0.93 21.29
N LEU A 81 3.00 1.05 22.19
CA LEU A 81 3.20 0.13 23.31
C LEU A 81 2.05 0.18 24.34
N ALA A 82 1.38 1.33 24.47
CA ALA A 82 0.18 1.50 25.29
C ALA A 82 -1.12 1.04 24.59
N GLY A 83 -1.02 0.46 23.38
CA GLY A 83 -2.18 0.01 22.59
C GLY A 83 -2.87 1.11 21.79
N GLY A 84 -2.21 2.25 21.59
CA GLY A 84 -2.66 3.34 20.72
C GLY A 84 -2.35 3.09 19.25
N SER A 85 -3.04 3.84 18.38
CA SER A 85 -3.02 3.67 16.92
C SER A 85 -2.20 4.71 16.17
N LYS A 86 -1.59 5.71 16.85
CA LYS A 86 -1.05 6.89 16.16
C LYS A 86 0.08 6.55 15.20
N LEU A 87 0.91 5.57 15.53
CA LEU A 87 2.00 5.15 14.65
C LEU A 87 1.47 4.49 13.36
N LEU A 88 0.43 3.65 13.49
CA LEU A 88 -0.26 3.03 12.38
C LEU A 88 -1.00 4.06 11.50
N GLU A 89 -1.71 5.00 12.11
CA GLU A 89 -2.40 6.08 11.40
C GLU A 89 -1.40 6.93 10.60
N ARG A 90 -0.26 7.29 11.22
CA ARG A 90 0.80 8.05 10.57
C ARG A 90 1.45 7.27 9.42
N PHE A 91 1.60 5.95 9.56
CA PHE A 91 2.07 5.08 8.49
C PHE A 91 1.07 5.03 7.32
N CYS A 92 -0.22 4.78 7.60
CA CYS A 92 -1.30 4.76 6.62
C CYS A 92 -1.43 6.11 5.88
N ALA A 93 -1.39 7.21 6.63
CA ALA A 93 -1.32 8.57 6.12
C ALA A 93 -0.15 8.76 5.16
N GLY A 94 1.05 8.28 5.51
CA GLY A 94 2.22 8.36 4.64
C GLY A 94 2.10 7.49 3.38
N VAL A 95 1.46 6.32 3.45
CA VAL A 95 1.23 5.44 2.30
C VAL A 95 0.36 6.16 1.27
N TRP A 96 -0.80 6.67 1.68
CA TRP A 96 -1.79 7.26 0.75
C TRP A 96 -1.58 8.76 0.50
N GLY A 97 -1.15 9.51 1.51
CA GLY A 97 -0.86 10.95 1.42
C GLY A 97 0.55 11.26 0.90
N GLY A 98 1.50 10.33 1.06
CA GLY A 98 2.90 10.54 0.70
C GLY A 98 3.21 10.54 -0.79
N TYR A 99 4.51 10.54 -1.10
CA TYR A 99 5.00 10.65 -2.47
C TYR A 99 4.71 9.39 -3.31
N GLY A 100 4.67 8.21 -2.68
CA GLY A 100 4.48 6.94 -3.39
C GLY A 100 3.12 6.85 -4.09
N TYR A 101 2.05 7.30 -3.44
CA TYR A 101 0.70 7.29 -4.01
C TYR A 101 0.35 8.55 -4.82
N SER A 102 1.23 9.56 -4.84
CA SER A 102 0.91 10.88 -5.40
C SER A 102 0.46 10.86 -6.87
N ILE A 103 1.12 10.07 -7.72
CA ILE A 103 0.78 9.98 -9.14
C ILE A 103 -0.58 9.31 -9.32
N GLN A 104 -0.79 8.15 -8.68
CA GLN A 104 -2.07 7.43 -8.76
C GLN A 104 -3.22 8.27 -8.19
N ARG A 105 -3.03 8.90 -7.02
CA ARG A 105 -3.99 9.83 -6.42
C ARG A 105 -4.40 10.94 -7.39
N ASN A 106 -3.43 11.60 -8.03
CA ASN A 106 -3.72 12.70 -8.95
C ASN A 106 -4.48 12.22 -10.20
N ILE A 107 -4.19 11.02 -10.70
CA ILE A 107 -4.92 10.44 -11.83
C ILE A 107 -6.36 10.12 -11.40
N LEU A 108 -6.55 9.40 -10.29
CA LEU A 108 -7.87 9.03 -9.76
C LEU A 108 -8.72 10.26 -9.46
N ALA A 109 -8.15 11.27 -8.81
CA ALA A 109 -8.84 12.52 -8.52
C ALA A 109 -9.30 13.25 -9.80
N ARG A 110 -8.57 13.12 -10.92
CA ARG A 110 -9.00 13.75 -12.19
C ARG A 110 -10.11 12.99 -12.90
N VAL A 111 -10.18 11.68 -12.75
CA VAL A 111 -11.12 10.83 -13.51
C VAL A 111 -12.39 10.51 -12.73
N ALA A 112 -12.33 10.45 -11.40
CA ALA A 112 -13.43 9.98 -10.56
C ALA A 112 -14.02 11.06 -9.64
N ARG A 113 -13.28 12.14 -9.34
CA ARG A 113 -13.79 13.21 -8.46
C ARG A 113 -14.85 14.04 -9.20
N ASN A 114 -15.97 14.26 -8.52
CA ASN A 114 -17.04 15.16 -8.95
C ASN A 114 -17.69 15.81 -7.71
N GLU A 115 -18.60 16.75 -7.93
CA GLU A 115 -19.24 17.50 -6.84
C GLU A 115 -19.93 16.62 -5.80
N SER A 116 -20.51 15.48 -6.23
CA SER A 116 -21.24 14.58 -5.32
C SER A 116 -20.34 13.77 -4.37
N ASN A 117 -19.06 13.60 -4.69
CA ASN A 117 -18.12 12.79 -3.92
C ASN A 117 -16.89 13.57 -3.41
N ALA A 118 -16.81 14.87 -3.68
CA ALA A 118 -15.64 15.68 -3.36
C ALA A 118 -15.38 15.84 -1.85
N GLU A 119 -16.43 15.82 -1.03
CA GLU A 119 -16.35 16.01 0.43
C GLU A 119 -16.36 14.69 1.21
N SER A 120 -16.99 13.65 0.67
CA SER A 120 -17.17 12.35 1.34
C SER A 120 -16.01 11.37 1.15
N ILE A 121 -15.07 11.69 0.24
CA ILE A 121 -13.91 10.86 -0.10
C ILE A 121 -12.62 11.66 0.11
N LEU A 122 -11.58 10.97 0.60
CA LEU A 122 -10.26 11.57 0.74
C LEU A 122 -9.57 11.60 -0.63
N TRP A 123 -9.45 12.79 -1.20
CA TRP A 123 -8.83 13.02 -2.51
C TRP A 123 -7.47 13.69 -2.40
N ASP A 124 -7.39 14.66 -1.50
CA ASP A 124 -6.26 15.58 -1.43
C ASP A 124 -5.21 15.09 -0.43
N LYS A 125 -3.96 15.50 -0.63
CA LYS A 125 -2.82 15.08 0.20
C LYS A 125 -3.10 15.40 1.68
N GLU A 126 -3.57 16.61 1.95
CA GLU A 126 -3.81 17.13 3.30
C GLU A 126 -4.90 16.32 3.99
N GLN A 127 -5.98 15.98 3.28
CA GLN A 127 -7.07 15.14 3.80
C GLN A 127 -6.57 13.74 4.17
N LEU A 128 -5.73 13.14 3.33
CA LEU A 128 -5.14 11.82 3.59
C LEU A 128 -4.19 11.87 4.78
N LEU A 129 -3.36 12.92 4.88
CA LEU A 129 -2.39 13.05 5.97
C LEU A 129 -3.03 13.33 7.34
N GLN A 130 -4.24 13.90 7.37
CA GLN A 130 -4.96 14.24 8.59
C GLN A 130 -6.00 13.20 9.02
N SER A 131 -6.30 12.22 8.16
CA SER A 131 -7.30 11.20 8.48
C SER A 131 -6.81 10.20 9.52
N THR A 132 -7.71 9.77 10.40
CA THR A 132 -7.47 8.64 11.30
C THR A 132 -7.84 7.31 10.65
N TYR A 133 -8.38 7.29 9.43
CA TYR A 133 -8.75 6.08 8.69
C TYR A 133 -9.73 5.16 9.45
N GLU A 134 -10.79 5.73 10.04
CA GLU A 134 -11.84 4.92 10.64
C GLU A 134 -12.56 4.04 9.60
N LYS A 135 -13.19 2.95 10.07
CA LYS A 135 -14.02 2.09 9.21
C LYS A 135 -15.05 2.92 8.44
N GLY A 136 -15.14 2.68 7.13
CA GLY A 136 -15.96 3.43 6.19
C GLY A 136 -15.23 4.60 5.50
N THR A 137 -14.02 4.95 5.92
CA THR A 137 -13.21 5.96 5.23
C THR A 137 -12.92 5.52 3.80
N ILE A 138 -13.17 6.40 2.82
CA ILE A 138 -12.96 6.12 1.40
C ILE A 138 -11.73 6.88 0.91
N VAL A 139 -10.79 6.18 0.29
CA VAL A 139 -9.53 6.73 -0.23
C VAL A 139 -9.59 6.75 -1.76
N THR A 140 -9.63 7.94 -2.35
CA THR A 140 -9.60 8.19 -3.80
C THR A 140 -10.61 7.38 -4.63
N ASP A 141 -11.74 7.00 -4.03
CA ASP A 141 -12.73 6.08 -4.60
C ASP A 141 -12.15 4.77 -5.13
N HIS A 142 -11.04 4.33 -4.55
CA HIS A 142 -10.37 3.09 -4.92
C HIS A 142 -10.33 2.10 -3.78
N PHE A 143 -10.32 2.60 -2.54
CA PHE A 143 -10.31 1.81 -1.33
C PHE A 143 -11.34 2.28 -0.32
N ILE A 144 -11.89 1.34 0.45
CA ILE A 144 -12.71 1.60 1.64
C ILE A 144 -12.07 0.92 2.83
N VAL A 145 -11.90 1.62 3.94
CA VAL A 145 -11.46 0.99 5.20
C VAL A 145 -12.58 0.09 5.72
N VAL A 146 -12.30 -1.20 5.85
CA VAL A 146 -13.27 -2.20 6.27
C VAL A 146 -13.06 -2.68 7.71
N SER A 147 -11.84 -2.55 8.22
CA SER A 147 -11.47 -2.85 9.60
C SER A 147 -10.32 -1.96 10.06
N LYS A 148 -10.32 -1.61 11.34
CA LYS A 148 -9.22 -0.91 12.00
C LYS A 148 -9.07 -1.45 13.43
N THR A 149 -7.83 -1.72 13.79
CA THR A 149 -7.34 -2.00 15.14
C THR A 149 -6.16 -1.06 15.41
N PRO A 150 -5.63 -0.98 16.65
CA PRO A 150 -4.47 -0.15 16.89
C PRO A 150 -3.20 -0.56 16.10
N GLN A 151 -3.10 -1.83 15.67
CA GLN A 151 -1.93 -2.37 14.95
C GLN A 151 -2.18 -2.66 13.46
N SER A 152 -3.43 -2.66 12.99
CA SER A 152 -3.76 -2.99 11.59
C SER A 152 -4.97 -2.19 11.06
N ILE A 153 -4.85 -1.69 9.83
CA ILE A 153 -5.95 -1.14 9.01
C ILE A 153 -6.10 -2.02 7.78
N ILE A 154 -7.30 -2.53 7.55
CA ILE A 154 -7.64 -3.33 6.36
C ILE A 154 -8.51 -2.48 5.45
N LEU A 155 -8.10 -2.39 4.18
CA LEU A 155 -8.80 -1.70 3.11
C LEU A 155 -9.29 -2.73 2.08
N TRP A 156 -10.54 -2.59 1.67
CA TRP A 156 -11.07 -3.26 0.49
C TRP A 156 -10.92 -2.35 -0.72
N GLY A 157 -10.19 -2.84 -1.72
CA GLY A 157 -9.92 -2.15 -2.97
C GLY A 157 -10.70 -2.75 -4.13
N ALA A 158 -11.31 -1.88 -4.93
CA ALA A 158 -12.07 -2.29 -6.10
C ALA A 158 -12.19 -1.11 -7.10
N GLU A 159 -12.80 -1.35 -8.26
CA GLU A 159 -13.20 -0.25 -9.15
C GLU A 159 -14.42 0.50 -8.56
N SER A 160 -14.20 1.71 -8.04
CA SER A 160 -15.23 2.56 -7.42
C SER A 160 -16.12 1.80 -6.42
N PRO A 161 -15.54 1.24 -5.34
CA PRO A 161 -16.25 0.43 -4.36
C PRO A 161 -17.37 1.22 -3.67
N SER A 162 -17.29 2.56 -3.62
CA SER A 162 -18.32 3.41 -3.02
C SER A 162 -19.66 3.37 -3.75
N THR A 163 -19.65 3.17 -5.07
CA THR A 163 -20.86 3.20 -5.91
C THR A 163 -21.67 1.92 -5.78
N ASN A 164 -20.99 0.78 -5.59
CA ASN A 164 -21.59 -0.55 -5.55
C ASN A 164 -20.84 -1.42 -4.53
N PRO A 165 -21.09 -1.21 -3.22
CA PRO A 165 -20.29 -1.84 -2.16
C PRO A 165 -20.52 -3.35 -2.01
N ASN A 166 -21.54 -3.91 -2.65
CA ASN A 166 -21.91 -5.33 -2.52
C ASN A 166 -21.70 -6.12 -3.83
N VAL A 167 -21.08 -5.51 -4.84
CA VAL A 167 -20.88 -6.14 -6.15
C VAL A 167 -19.46 -6.69 -6.24
N ARG A 168 -19.36 -7.97 -6.59
CA ARG A 168 -18.09 -8.63 -6.89
C ARG A 168 -17.58 -8.22 -8.26
N ARG A 169 -16.30 -7.87 -8.36
CA ARG A 169 -15.64 -7.34 -9.55
C ARG A 169 -14.56 -8.27 -10.07
N GLU A 170 -14.12 -8.02 -11.30
CA GLU A 170 -13.03 -8.77 -11.94
C GLU A 170 -11.67 -8.55 -11.26
N MET A 171 -11.52 -7.44 -10.56
CA MET A 171 -10.33 -7.08 -9.80
C MET A 171 -10.75 -6.60 -8.41
N GLU A 172 -10.62 -7.50 -7.45
CA GLU A 172 -10.79 -7.24 -6.03
C GLU A 172 -9.41 -7.19 -5.37
N ASN A 173 -9.30 -6.37 -4.32
CA ASN A 173 -8.12 -6.29 -3.49
C ASN A 173 -8.50 -6.24 -2.01
N LEU A 174 -7.77 -6.97 -1.17
CA LEU A 174 -7.64 -6.63 0.24
C LEU A 174 -6.22 -6.16 0.49
N SER A 175 -6.09 -4.97 1.06
CA SER A 175 -4.82 -4.39 1.47
C SER A 175 -4.82 -4.22 2.98
N GLU A 176 -3.84 -4.81 3.66
CA GLU A 176 -3.63 -4.61 5.10
C GLU A 176 -2.36 -3.79 5.31
N LEU A 177 -2.49 -2.68 6.03
CA LEU A 177 -1.37 -1.93 6.58
C LEU A 177 -1.24 -2.28 8.06
N SER A 178 -0.07 -2.76 8.49
CA SER A 178 0.17 -3.11 9.89
C SER A 178 1.48 -2.54 10.41
N VAL A 179 1.50 -2.34 11.74
CA VAL A 179 2.67 -1.88 12.48
C VAL A 179 2.85 -2.74 13.72
N ASP A 180 4.02 -3.36 13.83
CA ASP A 180 4.40 -4.19 14.98
C ASP A 180 5.67 -3.64 15.64
N VAL A 181 5.60 -3.40 16.95
CA VAL A 181 6.79 -3.02 17.74
C VAL A 181 7.43 -4.29 18.28
N VAL A 182 8.63 -4.61 17.78
CA VAL A 182 9.41 -5.78 18.19
C VAL A 182 10.58 -5.28 19.04
N SER A 183 10.43 -5.33 20.36
CA SER A 183 11.50 -4.97 21.30
C SER A 183 12.14 -6.21 21.92
N ASP A 184 13.49 -6.23 21.96
CA ASP A 184 14.26 -7.11 22.84
C ASP A 184 14.56 -6.29 24.11
N THR A 185 13.68 -6.44 25.10
CA THR A 185 13.75 -5.69 26.37
C THR A 185 15.04 -5.94 27.13
N ASP A 186 15.71 -7.07 26.88
CA ASP A 186 16.92 -7.48 27.60
C ASP A 186 18.19 -6.86 27.00
N LYS A 187 18.13 -6.40 25.75
CA LYS A 187 19.29 -5.80 25.04
C LYS A 187 19.18 -4.30 24.82
N GLY A 188 18.04 -3.69 25.13
CA GLY A 188 17.79 -2.28 24.82
C GLY A 188 17.73 -2.01 23.30
N GLU A 189 17.53 -3.05 22.50
CA GLU A 189 17.44 -3.00 21.06
C GLU A 189 16.02 -3.35 20.62
N GLY A 190 15.53 -2.71 19.55
CA GLY A 190 14.22 -3.02 19.02
C GLY A 190 13.96 -2.34 17.68
N VAL A 191 13.03 -2.89 16.95
CA VAL A 191 12.60 -2.41 15.64
C VAL A 191 11.09 -2.27 15.60
N VAL A 192 10.62 -1.36 14.76
CA VAL A 192 9.25 -1.31 14.30
C VAL A 192 9.20 -1.96 12.92
N GLU A 193 8.32 -2.93 12.74
CA GLU A 193 8.02 -3.52 11.45
C GLU A 193 6.79 -2.84 10.86
N PHE A 194 6.97 -2.16 9.73
CA PHE A 194 5.90 -1.62 8.92
C PHE A 194 5.61 -2.59 7.79
N ARG A 195 4.35 -2.96 7.59
CA ARG A 195 3.95 -3.97 6.62
C ARG A 195 2.78 -3.51 5.77
N MET A 196 2.86 -3.81 4.49
CA MET A 196 1.75 -3.72 3.55
C MET A 196 1.54 -5.07 2.91
N LYS A 197 0.40 -5.71 3.20
CA LYS A 197 -0.03 -6.94 2.56
C LYS A 197 -1.07 -6.65 1.51
N ASN A 198 -1.04 -7.38 0.40
CA ASN A 198 -2.06 -7.28 -0.63
C ASN A 198 -2.49 -8.66 -1.10
N ILE A 199 -3.79 -8.84 -1.29
CA ILE A 199 -4.39 -10.03 -1.89
C ILE A 199 -5.23 -9.54 -3.07
N PHE A 200 -4.79 -9.84 -4.30
CA PHE A 200 -5.55 -9.54 -5.51
C PHE A 200 -6.19 -10.80 -6.07
N TYR A 201 -7.46 -10.73 -6.41
CA TYR A 201 -8.21 -11.85 -6.97
C TYR A 201 -9.33 -11.35 -7.88
N ASN A 202 -9.84 -12.24 -8.72
CA ASN A 202 -11.09 -11.99 -9.43
C ASN A 202 -12.24 -12.44 -8.54
N GLY A 203 -13.10 -11.51 -8.10
CA GLY A 203 -14.28 -11.82 -7.28
C GLY A 203 -15.49 -12.28 -8.10
N ALA A 204 -15.55 -11.89 -9.37
CA ALA A 204 -16.66 -12.22 -10.28
C ALA A 204 -16.62 -13.68 -10.73
N GLU A 205 -15.45 -14.19 -11.11
CA GLU A 205 -15.29 -15.53 -11.67
C GLU A 205 -13.93 -16.17 -11.38
N ARG A 206 -13.90 -17.51 -11.42
CA ARG A 206 -12.66 -18.27 -11.24
C ARG A 206 -11.88 -18.33 -12.55
N MET A 207 -10.74 -17.63 -12.59
CA MET A 207 -9.90 -17.59 -13.77
C MET A 207 -8.91 -18.77 -13.83
N PRO A 208 -8.74 -19.41 -15.01
CA PRO A 208 -7.72 -20.46 -15.21
C PRO A 208 -6.31 -19.89 -15.38
N LYS A 209 -6.19 -18.59 -15.66
CA LYS A 209 -4.92 -17.86 -15.83
C LYS A 209 -4.70 -16.93 -14.63
N PRO A 210 -3.43 -16.58 -14.32
CA PRO A 210 -3.13 -15.55 -13.34
C PRO A 210 -3.84 -14.23 -13.67
N LEU A 211 -4.28 -13.52 -12.63
CA LEU A 211 -5.00 -12.25 -12.76
C LEU A 211 -4.19 -11.18 -13.51
N PHE A 212 -2.87 -11.17 -13.29
CA PHE A 212 -1.94 -10.26 -13.97
C PHE A 212 -0.78 -11.03 -14.61
N PRO A 213 -0.25 -10.55 -15.76
CA PRO A 213 0.96 -11.12 -16.34
C PRO A 213 2.19 -10.76 -15.49
N ALA A 214 3.23 -11.60 -15.53
CA ALA A 214 4.41 -11.47 -14.67
C ALA A 214 5.10 -10.08 -14.67
N PRO A 215 5.23 -9.35 -15.80
CA PRO A 215 5.79 -7.99 -15.78
C PRO A 215 4.98 -6.99 -14.95
N ILE A 216 3.65 -7.11 -14.97
CA ILE A 216 2.75 -6.26 -14.18
C ILE A 216 2.88 -6.60 -12.69
N VAL A 217 2.96 -7.89 -12.35
CA VAL A 217 3.23 -8.33 -10.97
C VAL A 217 4.55 -7.75 -10.47
N TRP A 218 5.61 -7.79 -11.28
CA TRP A 218 6.90 -7.22 -10.90
C TRP A 218 6.83 -5.70 -10.64
N LEU A 219 6.15 -4.96 -11.52
CA LEU A 219 5.93 -3.51 -11.36
C LEU A 219 5.15 -3.20 -10.09
N HIS A 220 4.11 -3.99 -9.79
CA HIS A 220 3.35 -3.89 -8.56
C HIS A 220 4.24 -4.08 -7.32
N LEU A 221 5.12 -5.08 -7.31
CA LEU A 221 6.07 -5.27 -6.20
C LEU A 221 7.01 -4.07 -6.02
N GLN A 222 7.46 -3.45 -7.12
CA GLN A 222 8.24 -2.20 -7.03
C GLN A 222 7.41 -1.06 -6.45
N TYR A 223 6.14 -0.98 -6.85
CA TYR A 223 5.21 0.02 -6.37
C TYR A 223 4.90 -0.12 -4.88
N CYS A 224 4.69 -1.34 -4.37
CA CYS A 224 4.51 -1.61 -2.95
C CYS A 224 5.70 -1.13 -2.12
N LYS A 225 6.94 -1.35 -2.58
CA LYS A 225 8.11 -0.82 -1.88
C LYS A 225 8.10 0.70 -1.80
N LEU A 226 7.73 1.38 -2.90
CA LEU A 226 7.63 2.84 -2.94
C LEU A 226 6.54 3.35 -1.98
N LEU A 227 5.40 2.67 -1.91
CA LEU A 227 4.32 2.98 -0.98
C LEU A 227 4.76 2.82 0.48
N VAL A 228 5.40 1.69 0.81
CA VAL A 228 5.90 1.41 2.16
C VAL A 228 6.98 2.41 2.57
N GLU A 229 7.95 2.72 1.70
CA GLU A 229 8.96 3.77 1.99
C GLU A 229 8.31 5.15 2.13
N GLY A 230 7.25 5.45 1.38
CA GLY A 230 6.45 6.66 1.53
C GLY A 230 5.72 6.73 2.87
N GLY A 231 5.15 5.61 3.33
CA GLY A 231 4.60 5.45 4.67
C GLY A 231 5.63 5.69 5.75
N VAL A 232 6.73 4.94 5.70
CA VAL A 232 7.80 4.98 6.70
C VAL A 232 8.46 6.35 6.79
N SER A 233 8.64 7.07 5.68
CA SER A 233 9.25 8.41 5.71
C SER A 233 8.44 9.42 6.55
N HIS A 234 7.15 9.14 6.81
CA HIS A 234 6.34 9.96 7.69
C HIS A 234 6.48 9.56 9.15
N CYS A 235 6.97 8.36 9.47
CA CYS A 235 7.06 7.84 10.84
C CYS A 235 8.44 8.04 11.48
N VAL A 236 9.46 8.41 10.70
CA VAL A 236 10.85 8.52 11.16
C VAL A 236 11.28 9.97 11.44
N VAL A 237 12.30 10.14 12.28
CA VAL A 237 13.01 11.41 12.55
C VAL A 237 14.32 11.54 11.80
#